data_AF-A0A976DZ60-F1
#
_entry.id   AF-A0A976DZ60-F1
#
_cell.length_a   1.000
_cell.length_b   1.000
_cell.length_c   1.000
_cell.angle_alpha   90.00
_cell.angle_beta   90.00
_cell.angle_gamma   90.00
#
_symmetry.space_group_name_H-M   'P 1'
#
loop_
_entity.id
_entity.type
_entity.pdbx_description
1 polymer ?
#
loop_
_entity_poly.entity_id
_entity_poly.type
_entity_poly.pdbx_seq_one_letter_code
_entity_poly.pdbx_strand_id
1 'polypeptide(L)'
;MHQPAAIVGPISITFENCYVTGLRGISVIAHKDVTGVVNFNQCLVENISEVGLDLHNSAYAGTNLPIGSNPNFAFVRFKQCVFKNLANDYDTPILLTGTKHNSPIKDILEYGGVEFIDCVLEDSKNREFMVALNGLPNSLGVANIKGNITVVSPFVARRDLDINPHDITLTTTSITTPVNVITTINASVANASEINQTAGVFTISRSTNQPTIPTAINYQLTGTATQMQDYSLSNGFVIIPPNQNSTTATYLPLQDKEVEPSETIIANLITNPRPLTVPASYSLGSPASATIVIDAAVLPVPLALRASGITQSSVNLEWDASIDNIAVTAYEVFKNGISIGMSTTNSMIVSALSCNSINTFTVKARDGLGNASAASVGLTLVTAACGPCVTLLPLASPADDYSSGTVIKQANASTGKIIATNKITNTANVTYQAGKSIVLDPGFKVDAGTVFKVQLGGCN
;
A
#
# COMPACT_ATOMS: atom_id res chain seq x y z
N MET A 1 3.67 -41.43 19.95
CA MET A 1 3.94 -40.94 18.58
C MET A 1 2.67 -40.27 18.09
N HIS A 2 2.69 -38.97 17.82
CA HIS A 2 1.59 -38.33 17.08
C HIS A 2 1.87 -38.49 15.59
N GLN A 3 0.95 -39.09 14.85
CA GLN A 3 0.89 -38.84 13.41
C GLN A 3 0.38 -37.40 13.21
N PRO A 4 0.88 -36.66 12.20
CA PRO A 4 0.28 -35.39 11.84
C PRO A 4 -1.17 -35.63 11.41
N ALA A 5 -2.08 -34.76 11.84
CA ALA A 5 -3.46 -34.80 11.38
C ALA A 5 -3.49 -34.55 9.86
N ALA A 6 -4.13 -35.45 9.11
CA ALA A 6 -4.34 -35.23 7.69
C ALA A 6 -5.25 -34.00 7.50
N ILE A 7 -4.88 -33.11 6.58
CA ILE A 7 -5.71 -31.96 6.22
C ILE A 7 -6.87 -32.50 5.39
N VAL A 8 -8.04 -32.68 6.03
CA VAL A 8 -9.26 -33.12 5.37
C VAL A 8 -10.15 -31.91 5.11
N GLY A 9 -10.03 -31.35 3.91
CA GLY A 9 -10.81 -30.21 3.43
C GLY A 9 -10.46 -29.87 1.98
N PRO A 10 -11.30 -29.10 1.27
CA PRO A 10 -11.04 -28.74 -0.12
C PRO A 10 -9.79 -27.86 -0.25
N ILE A 11 -8.87 -28.28 -1.10
CA ILE A 11 -7.61 -27.58 -1.38
C ILE A 11 -7.85 -26.50 -2.45
N SER A 12 -7.48 -25.26 -2.16
CA SER A 12 -7.45 -24.18 -3.15
C SER A 12 -5.99 -23.74 -3.37
N ILE A 13 -5.50 -23.88 -4.60
CA ILE A 13 -4.19 -23.40 -5.03
C ILE A 13 -4.43 -22.34 -6.10
N THR A 14 -3.70 -21.22 -6.04
CA THR A 14 -3.79 -20.16 -7.04
C THR A 14 -2.39 -19.73 -7.46
N PHE A 15 -2.15 -19.77 -8.76
CA PHE A 15 -0.97 -19.19 -9.41
C PHE A 15 -1.40 -17.89 -10.10
N GLU A 16 -0.91 -16.76 -9.59
CA GLU A 16 -1.12 -15.44 -10.18
C GLU A 16 0.06 -15.06 -11.08
N ASN A 17 -0.22 -14.42 -12.22
CA ASN A 17 0.76 -13.82 -13.14
C ASN A 17 1.93 -14.76 -13.52
N CYS A 18 1.63 -16.06 -13.68
CA CYS A 18 2.66 -17.08 -13.80
C CYS A 18 3.27 -17.16 -15.21
N TYR A 19 4.59 -17.33 -15.31
CA TYR A 19 5.27 -17.66 -16.56
C TYR A 19 5.68 -19.14 -16.56
N VAL A 20 5.15 -19.91 -17.51
CA VAL A 20 5.45 -21.33 -17.68
C VAL A 20 6.12 -21.54 -19.03
N THR A 21 7.24 -22.27 -19.04
CA THR A 21 7.86 -22.70 -20.29
C THR A 21 8.46 -24.08 -20.18
N GLY A 22 8.34 -24.87 -21.25
CA GLY A 22 8.85 -26.23 -21.31
C GLY A 22 8.26 -27.03 -22.47
N LEU A 23 8.93 -28.13 -22.83
CA LEU A 23 8.52 -28.96 -23.96
C LEU A 23 7.16 -29.66 -23.76
N ARG A 24 6.72 -29.88 -22.53
CA ARG A 24 5.40 -30.42 -22.17
C ARG A 24 4.75 -29.42 -21.22
N GLY A 25 3.45 -29.13 -21.43
CA GLY A 25 2.72 -28.00 -20.82
C GLY A 25 2.60 -28.00 -19.28
N ILE A 26 1.37 -28.08 -18.76
CA ILE A 26 1.09 -27.99 -17.31
C ILE A 26 0.47 -29.31 -16.85
N SER A 27 1.16 -30.08 -16.03
CA SER A 27 0.59 -31.28 -15.39
C SER A 27 0.11 -30.95 -13.98
N VAL A 28 -1.06 -31.45 -13.60
CA VAL A 28 -1.66 -31.26 -12.28
C VAL A 28 -2.08 -32.64 -11.75
N ILE A 29 -1.38 -33.11 -10.73
CA ILE A 29 -1.58 -34.44 -10.14
C ILE A 29 -2.43 -34.30 -8.87
N ALA A 30 -3.54 -35.02 -8.79
CA ALA A 30 -4.48 -34.96 -7.67
C ALA A 30 -4.83 -36.38 -7.18
N HIS A 31 -4.59 -36.66 -5.89
CA HIS A 31 -4.95 -37.97 -5.31
C HIS A 31 -6.47 -38.13 -5.20
N LYS A 32 -6.95 -39.38 -5.26
CA LYS A 32 -8.37 -39.78 -5.18
C LYS A 32 -9.20 -39.18 -4.03
N ASP A 33 -8.56 -38.72 -2.96
CA ASP A 33 -9.22 -38.20 -1.75
C ASP A 33 -9.17 -36.65 -1.68
N VAL A 34 -8.66 -35.97 -2.71
CA VAL A 34 -8.53 -34.50 -2.79
C VAL A 34 -9.71 -33.87 -3.50
N THR A 35 -10.52 -33.08 -2.79
CA THR A 35 -11.37 -32.06 -3.40
C THR A 35 -10.59 -30.76 -3.58
N GLY A 36 -10.87 -29.96 -4.61
CA GLY A 36 -10.19 -28.68 -4.74
C GLY A 36 -10.33 -27.93 -6.06
N VAL A 37 -9.67 -26.77 -6.11
CA VAL A 37 -9.50 -25.96 -7.33
C VAL A 37 -8.05 -25.50 -7.44
N VAL A 38 -7.44 -25.70 -8.61
CA VAL A 38 -6.16 -25.09 -8.98
C VAL A 38 -6.46 -23.98 -9.99
N ASN A 39 -6.26 -22.73 -9.59
CA ASN A 39 -6.46 -21.55 -10.45
C ASN A 39 -5.12 -21.11 -11.05
N PHE A 40 -5.13 -20.79 -12.34
CA PHE A 40 -4.02 -20.19 -13.09
C PHE A 40 -4.53 -18.87 -13.69
N ASN A 41 -4.24 -17.77 -13.01
CA ASN A 41 -4.75 -16.44 -13.33
C ASN A 41 -3.62 -15.61 -13.97
N GLN A 42 -3.90 -14.91 -15.09
CA GLN A 42 -2.93 -14.07 -15.81
C GLN A 42 -1.65 -14.83 -16.22
N CYS A 43 -1.77 -16.13 -16.49
CA CYS A 43 -0.61 -16.97 -16.81
C CYS A 43 -0.26 -16.95 -18.30
N LEU A 44 1.03 -16.81 -18.60
CA LEU A 44 1.63 -16.94 -19.93
C LEU A 44 2.40 -18.27 -20.03
N VAL A 45 2.05 -19.08 -21.01
CA VAL A 45 2.62 -20.42 -21.25
C VAL A 45 3.27 -20.47 -22.64
N GLU A 46 4.59 -20.71 -22.72
CA GLU A 46 5.36 -20.63 -23.97
C GLU A 46 6.21 -21.88 -24.26
N ASN A 47 6.55 -22.10 -25.54
CA ASN A 47 7.40 -23.20 -26.06
C ASN A 47 6.80 -24.62 -25.91
N ILE A 48 5.48 -24.74 -25.85
CA ILE A 48 4.75 -25.99 -25.65
C ILE A 48 4.62 -26.85 -26.92
N SER A 49 5.17 -28.07 -26.90
CA SER A 49 4.90 -29.10 -27.93
C SER A 49 3.46 -29.60 -27.89
N GLU A 50 2.91 -29.59 -26.67
CA GLU A 50 1.66 -30.21 -26.27
C GLU A 50 1.15 -29.43 -25.04
N VAL A 51 -0.05 -28.85 -25.13
CA VAL A 51 -0.75 -28.29 -23.97
C VAL A 51 -1.64 -29.37 -23.37
N GLY A 52 -1.04 -30.46 -22.89
CA GLY A 52 -1.76 -31.44 -22.09
C GLY A 52 -1.98 -30.86 -20.70
N LEU A 53 -3.21 -30.95 -20.17
CA LEU A 53 -3.46 -30.84 -18.73
C LEU A 53 -3.50 -32.26 -18.18
N ASP A 54 -2.34 -32.80 -17.85
CA ASP A 54 -2.26 -34.20 -17.48
C ASP A 54 -2.71 -34.41 -16.03
N LEU A 55 -3.98 -34.82 -15.87
CA LEU A 55 -4.69 -35.05 -14.61
C LEU A 55 -4.52 -36.50 -14.12
N HIS A 56 -3.54 -36.72 -13.25
CA HIS A 56 -3.28 -38.05 -12.68
C HIS A 56 -3.96 -38.25 -11.33
N ASN A 57 -4.62 -39.40 -11.17
CA ASN A 57 -4.97 -39.95 -9.86
C ASN A 57 -4.00 -41.08 -9.50
N SER A 58 -3.04 -40.80 -8.63
CA SER A 58 -2.17 -41.84 -8.06
C SER A 58 -2.86 -42.52 -6.88
N ALA A 59 -3.53 -43.63 -7.18
CA ALA A 59 -3.85 -44.63 -6.17
C ALA A 59 -2.54 -45.23 -5.64
N TYR A 60 -2.24 -45.02 -4.35
CA TYR A 60 -1.12 -45.68 -3.70
C TYR A 60 -1.31 -47.20 -3.80
N ALA A 61 -0.42 -47.89 -4.50
CA ALA A 61 -0.53 -49.32 -4.74
C ALA A 61 -0.33 -50.09 -3.44
N GLY A 62 -1.42 -50.55 -2.81
CA GLY A 62 -1.34 -51.47 -1.66
C GLY A 62 -2.52 -51.47 -0.68
N THR A 63 -3.36 -50.43 -0.62
CA THR A 63 -4.43 -50.34 0.40
C THR A 63 -5.84 -50.36 -0.20
N ASN A 64 -6.54 -51.48 -0.01
CA ASN A 64 -7.99 -51.59 -0.21
C ASN A 64 -8.71 -50.74 0.85
N LEU A 65 -8.91 -49.45 0.56
CA LEU A 65 -9.79 -48.59 1.36
C LEU A 65 -11.26 -48.77 0.90
N PRO A 66 -12.25 -48.71 1.81
CA PRO A 66 -13.65 -48.90 1.44
C PRO A 66 -14.14 -47.85 0.44
N ILE A 67 -14.90 -48.29 -0.56
CA ILE A 67 -15.54 -47.41 -1.53
C ILE A 67 -16.76 -46.77 -0.85
N GLY A 68 -16.64 -45.50 -0.44
CA GLY A 68 -17.64 -44.77 0.34
C GLY A 68 -17.94 -43.37 -0.19
N SER A 69 -18.93 -43.29 -1.09
CA SER A 69 -19.85 -42.14 -1.26
C SER A 69 -19.32 -40.70 -1.15
N ASN A 70 -18.50 -40.26 -2.11
CA ASN A 70 -18.78 -39.05 -2.92
C ASN A 70 -17.75 -38.92 -4.06
N PRO A 71 -18.15 -38.48 -5.27
CA PRO A 71 -17.20 -38.04 -6.29
C PRO A 71 -16.55 -36.72 -5.84
N ASN A 72 -15.31 -36.81 -5.36
CA ASN A 72 -14.56 -35.67 -4.87
C ASN A 72 -13.81 -34.99 -6.04
N PHE A 73 -14.44 -33.96 -6.61
CA PHE A 73 -13.92 -33.28 -7.79
C PHE A 73 -12.71 -32.37 -7.49
N ALA A 74 -11.72 -32.42 -8.37
CA ALA A 74 -10.64 -31.43 -8.47
C ALA A 74 -10.76 -30.67 -9.80
N PHE A 75 -10.92 -29.35 -9.75
CA PHE A 75 -11.01 -28.49 -10.93
C PHE A 75 -9.69 -27.79 -11.23
N VAL A 76 -9.40 -27.56 -12.51
CA VAL A 76 -8.31 -26.67 -12.94
C VAL A 76 -8.91 -25.53 -13.75
N ARG A 77 -8.66 -24.29 -13.33
CA ARG A 77 -9.26 -23.10 -13.94
C ARG A 77 -8.18 -22.15 -14.44
N PHE A 78 -8.14 -21.94 -15.73
CA PHE A 78 -7.32 -20.91 -16.37
C PHE A 78 -8.16 -19.65 -16.57
N LYS A 79 -7.68 -18.51 -16.08
CA LYS A 79 -8.31 -17.19 -16.30
C LYS A 79 -7.33 -16.23 -16.95
N GLN A 80 -7.78 -15.46 -17.93
CA GLN A 80 -7.02 -14.36 -18.53
C GLN A 80 -5.64 -14.82 -19.01
N CYS A 81 -5.58 -16.00 -19.63
CA CYS A 81 -4.32 -16.71 -19.89
C CYS A 81 -3.91 -16.68 -21.37
N VAL A 82 -2.62 -16.84 -21.65
CA VAL A 82 -2.07 -16.89 -23.01
C VAL A 82 -1.22 -18.15 -23.18
N PHE A 83 -1.55 -19.01 -24.14
CA PHE A 83 -0.75 -20.15 -24.54
C PHE A 83 -0.13 -19.90 -25.93
N LYS A 84 1.20 -20.03 -26.05
CA LYS A 84 1.93 -19.84 -27.31
C LYS A 84 2.70 -21.07 -27.74
N ASN A 85 2.35 -21.60 -28.91
CA ASN A 85 3.16 -22.57 -29.64
C ASN A 85 4.27 -21.81 -30.41
N LEU A 86 5.41 -21.65 -29.75
CA LEU A 86 6.62 -21.01 -30.30
C LEU A 86 7.65 -22.01 -30.83
N ALA A 87 7.58 -23.28 -30.39
CA ALA A 87 8.62 -24.27 -30.60
C ALA A 87 8.02 -25.60 -31.05
N ASN A 88 8.40 -26.02 -32.27
CA ASN A 88 8.83 -27.37 -32.64
C ASN A 88 8.80 -27.57 -34.16
N ASP A 89 9.58 -28.54 -34.63
CA ASP A 89 9.61 -29.00 -36.04
C ASP A 89 8.77 -30.27 -36.26
N TYR A 90 7.91 -30.62 -35.29
CA TYR A 90 7.15 -31.87 -35.24
C TYR A 90 5.67 -31.75 -35.67
N ASP A 91 5.23 -30.57 -36.13
CA ASP A 91 3.85 -30.32 -36.60
C ASP A 91 2.73 -30.69 -35.60
N THR A 92 3.04 -30.76 -34.30
CA THR A 92 2.08 -31.15 -33.26
C THR A 92 1.14 -30.01 -32.86
N PRO A 93 -0.19 -30.25 -32.78
CA PRO A 93 -1.17 -29.25 -32.34
C PRO A 93 -1.19 -29.06 -30.81
N ILE A 94 -1.79 -27.96 -30.37
CA ILE A 94 -2.05 -27.62 -28.96
C ILE A 94 -3.15 -28.55 -28.38
N LEU A 95 -2.75 -29.66 -27.76
CA LEU A 95 -3.62 -30.85 -27.69
C LEU A 95 -4.83 -30.81 -26.72
N LEU A 96 -4.67 -30.35 -25.47
CA LEU A 96 -5.71 -30.34 -24.40
C LEU A 96 -6.23 -31.72 -23.91
N THR A 97 -5.34 -32.70 -23.70
CA THR A 97 -5.70 -34.00 -23.07
C THR A 97 -5.84 -33.95 -21.55
N GLY A 98 -6.53 -34.94 -20.98
CA GLY A 98 -6.25 -35.49 -19.63
C GLY A 98 -6.18 -37.01 -19.70
N THR A 99 -5.11 -37.64 -19.18
CA THR A 99 -4.80 -39.07 -19.45
C THR A 99 -4.91 -39.98 -18.23
N LYS A 100 -5.33 -41.24 -18.42
CA LYS A 100 -5.33 -42.28 -17.37
C LYS A 100 -4.06 -43.13 -17.48
N HIS A 101 -3.08 -42.93 -16.60
CA HIS A 101 -1.88 -43.75 -16.58
C HIS A 101 -2.08 -45.08 -15.81
N ASN A 102 -2.31 -46.17 -16.55
CA ASN A 102 -2.16 -47.58 -16.13
C ASN A 102 -2.79 -48.03 -14.80
N SER A 103 -4.11 -48.29 -14.78
CA SER A 103 -4.72 -49.19 -13.77
C SER A 103 -5.97 -49.91 -14.31
N PRO A 104 -6.11 -51.25 -14.08
CA PRO A 104 -7.18 -52.07 -14.66
C PRO A 104 -8.54 -51.94 -13.95
N ILE A 105 -8.66 -51.08 -12.92
CA ILE A 105 -9.90 -50.90 -12.17
C ILE A 105 -10.91 -50.10 -13.02
N LYS A 106 -12.16 -50.61 -13.03
CA LYS A 106 -13.26 -50.20 -13.91
C LYS A 106 -14.14 -49.08 -13.34
N ASP A 107 -14.00 -48.79 -12.05
CA ASP A 107 -14.82 -47.81 -11.33
C ASP A 107 -14.16 -46.42 -11.40
N ILE A 108 -14.49 -45.68 -12.46
CA ILE A 108 -14.09 -44.28 -12.64
C ILE A 108 -15.27 -43.42 -12.17
N LEU A 109 -15.27 -43.07 -10.88
CA LEU A 109 -16.12 -42.01 -10.36
C LEU A 109 -15.55 -40.66 -10.82
N GLU A 110 -16.24 -40.05 -11.79
CA GLU A 110 -16.32 -38.61 -12.04
C GLU A 110 -15.06 -37.77 -11.72
N TYR A 111 -14.18 -37.63 -12.72
CA TYR A 111 -13.14 -36.59 -12.68
C TYR A 111 -13.76 -35.18 -12.66
N GLY A 112 -13.06 -34.22 -12.04
CA GLY A 112 -13.43 -32.81 -12.11
C GLY A 112 -13.23 -32.20 -13.50
N GLY A 113 -13.37 -30.87 -13.58
CA GLY A 113 -13.40 -30.15 -14.86
C GLY A 113 -12.22 -29.21 -15.11
N VAL A 114 -12.08 -28.79 -16.37
CA VAL A 114 -11.14 -27.75 -16.80
C VAL A 114 -11.91 -26.54 -17.31
N GLU A 115 -11.62 -25.37 -16.79
CA GLU A 115 -12.32 -24.15 -17.16
C GLU A 115 -11.36 -23.13 -17.79
N PHE A 116 -11.72 -22.60 -18.96
CA PHE A 116 -10.96 -21.57 -19.67
C PHE A 116 -11.79 -20.29 -19.75
N ILE A 117 -11.38 -19.26 -19.01
CA ILE A 117 -12.08 -17.97 -18.92
C ILE A 117 -11.18 -16.91 -19.55
N ASP A 118 -11.62 -16.35 -20.68
CA ASP A 118 -10.89 -15.34 -21.46
C ASP A 118 -9.45 -15.73 -21.83
N CYS A 119 -9.25 -16.97 -22.27
CA CYS A 119 -7.92 -17.45 -22.67
C CYS A 119 -7.68 -17.35 -24.18
N VAL A 120 -6.41 -17.05 -24.53
CA VAL A 120 -5.94 -16.83 -25.91
C VAL A 120 -4.89 -17.87 -26.27
N LEU A 121 -5.06 -18.50 -27.43
CA LEU A 121 -4.16 -19.52 -27.95
C LEU A 121 -3.55 -19.00 -29.27
N GLU A 122 -2.23 -19.06 -29.37
CA GLU A 122 -1.43 -18.49 -30.46
C GLU A 122 -0.48 -19.54 -31.03
N ASP A 123 -0.39 -19.64 -32.37
CA ASP A 123 0.68 -20.38 -33.06
C ASP A 123 1.49 -19.43 -33.95
N SER A 124 2.77 -19.27 -33.60
CA SER A 124 3.73 -18.43 -34.32
C SER A 124 4.05 -18.91 -35.74
N LYS A 125 3.76 -20.17 -36.08
CA LYS A 125 4.00 -20.75 -37.42
C LYS A 125 2.73 -20.89 -38.28
N ASN A 126 1.54 -20.49 -37.80
CA ASN A 126 0.27 -20.58 -38.54
C ASN A 126 0.03 -22.01 -39.10
N ARG A 127 -0.03 -23.04 -38.23
CA ARG A 127 -0.30 -24.44 -38.60
C ARG A 127 -1.75 -24.85 -38.32
N GLU A 128 -2.08 -26.13 -38.55
CA GLU A 128 -3.34 -26.69 -38.08
C GLU A 128 -3.39 -26.68 -36.54
N PHE A 129 -4.46 -26.11 -36.01
CA PHE A 129 -4.79 -26.10 -34.59
C PHE A 129 -5.88 -27.15 -34.33
N MET A 130 -5.64 -28.10 -33.43
CA MET A 130 -6.66 -29.06 -32.99
C MET A 130 -6.83 -28.95 -31.48
N VAL A 131 -8.07 -28.79 -31.01
CA VAL A 131 -8.43 -29.18 -29.63
C VAL A 131 -8.90 -30.63 -29.72
N ALA A 132 -8.17 -31.57 -29.12
CA ALA A 132 -8.49 -32.99 -29.17
C ALA A 132 -8.62 -33.58 -27.76
N LEU A 133 -9.85 -33.92 -27.37
CA LEU A 133 -10.14 -34.58 -26.10
C LEU A 133 -9.93 -36.09 -26.27
N ASN A 134 -8.67 -36.51 -26.30
CA ASN A 134 -8.30 -37.93 -26.45
C ASN A 134 -8.70 -38.77 -25.23
N GLY A 135 -9.98 -39.15 -25.16
CA GLY A 135 -10.38 -40.41 -24.55
C GLY A 135 -9.83 -41.57 -25.38
N LEU A 136 -9.24 -42.57 -24.72
CA LEU A 136 -9.12 -43.89 -25.32
C LEU A 136 -10.54 -44.42 -25.64
N PRO A 137 -10.72 -45.36 -26.59
CA PRO A 137 -12.04 -45.80 -27.06
C PRO A 137 -13.02 -46.40 -26.02
N ASN A 138 -12.62 -46.48 -24.75
CA ASN A 138 -13.42 -46.92 -23.61
C ASN A 138 -13.14 -46.11 -22.32
N SER A 139 -12.52 -44.93 -22.39
CA SER A 139 -12.29 -44.07 -21.22
C SER A 139 -13.27 -42.92 -21.18
N LEU A 140 -13.99 -42.77 -20.08
CA LEU A 140 -14.65 -41.50 -19.75
C LEU A 140 -13.53 -40.48 -19.50
N GLY A 141 -13.36 -39.54 -20.43
CA GLY A 141 -12.36 -38.48 -20.35
C GLY A 141 -12.66 -37.44 -19.27
N VAL A 142 -12.00 -36.28 -19.37
CA VAL A 142 -12.26 -35.11 -18.51
C VAL A 142 -13.75 -34.73 -18.62
N ALA A 143 -14.51 -34.94 -17.54
CA ALA A 143 -15.97 -35.00 -17.61
C ALA A 143 -16.66 -33.65 -17.90
N ASN A 144 -15.96 -32.53 -17.72
CA ASN A 144 -16.46 -31.19 -17.97
C ASN A 144 -15.34 -30.27 -18.45
N ILE A 145 -15.50 -29.62 -19.60
CA ILE A 145 -14.61 -28.53 -20.03
C ILE A 145 -15.47 -27.34 -20.43
N LYS A 146 -15.27 -26.19 -19.78
CA LYS A 146 -16.17 -25.04 -19.94
C LYS A 146 -15.44 -23.75 -20.29
N GLY A 147 -16.13 -22.90 -21.04
CA GLY A 147 -15.76 -21.50 -21.24
C GLY A 147 -15.35 -21.14 -22.67
N ASN A 148 -14.56 -20.06 -22.77
CA ASN A 148 -14.27 -19.35 -24.01
C ASN A 148 -12.78 -19.41 -24.34
N ILE A 149 -12.47 -19.99 -25.50
CA ILE A 149 -11.11 -20.06 -26.06
C ILE A 149 -11.10 -19.24 -27.36
N THR A 150 -10.16 -18.30 -27.46
CA THR A 150 -9.91 -17.55 -28.71
C THR A 150 -8.63 -18.05 -29.38
N VAL A 151 -8.75 -18.54 -30.61
CA VAL A 151 -7.61 -19.00 -31.42
C VAL A 151 -7.23 -17.90 -32.41
N VAL A 152 -5.96 -17.47 -32.36
CA VAL A 152 -5.45 -16.40 -33.19
C VAL A 152 -4.47 -16.94 -34.23
N SER A 153 -4.66 -16.53 -35.50
CA SER A 153 -3.91 -17.00 -36.66
C SER A 153 -3.87 -18.54 -36.89
N PRO A 154 -5.02 -19.24 -36.88
CA PRO A 154 -5.08 -20.63 -37.33
C PRO A 154 -5.04 -20.73 -38.86
N PHE A 155 -4.27 -21.68 -39.39
CA PHE A 155 -4.39 -22.12 -40.79
C PHE A 155 -5.65 -22.96 -41.02
N VAL A 156 -5.90 -23.88 -40.09
CA VAL A 156 -7.16 -24.62 -39.92
C VAL A 156 -7.39 -24.76 -38.41
N ALA A 157 -8.63 -24.66 -37.95
CA ALA A 157 -9.00 -25.02 -36.58
C ALA A 157 -9.94 -26.23 -36.60
N ARG A 158 -9.50 -27.36 -36.04
CA ARG A 158 -10.30 -28.57 -35.86
C ARG A 158 -10.75 -28.71 -34.41
N ARG A 159 -11.98 -29.21 -34.26
CA ARG A 159 -12.64 -29.54 -32.99
C ARG A 159 -12.83 -31.05 -32.98
N ASP A 160 -12.06 -31.77 -32.18
CA ASP A 160 -12.17 -33.21 -31.99
C ASP A 160 -12.54 -33.47 -30.51
N LEU A 161 -13.84 -33.54 -30.25
CA LEU A 161 -14.37 -33.67 -28.90
C LEU A 161 -14.86 -35.10 -28.69
N ASP A 162 -14.54 -35.66 -27.52
CA ASP A 162 -15.06 -36.93 -27.04
C ASP A 162 -16.60 -36.95 -27.04
N ILE A 163 -17.19 -38.13 -26.98
CA ILE A 163 -18.61 -38.40 -27.26
C ILE A 163 -19.62 -37.69 -26.35
N ASN A 164 -19.20 -37.06 -25.23
CA ASN A 164 -20.05 -36.29 -24.32
C ASN A 164 -19.36 -35.00 -23.80
N PRO A 165 -19.18 -33.94 -24.62
CA PRO A 165 -18.51 -32.71 -24.20
C PRO A 165 -19.55 -31.67 -23.74
N HIS A 166 -19.53 -31.33 -22.45
CA HIS A 166 -20.44 -30.31 -21.88
C HIS A 166 -19.84 -28.88 -21.95
N ASP A 167 -20.45 -28.00 -22.76
CA ASP A 167 -20.32 -26.53 -22.73
C ASP A 167 -18.99 -25.84 -23.19
N ILE A 168 -18.35 -26.29 -24.29
CA ILE A 168 -17.20 -25.58 -24.90
C ILE A 168 -17.60 -24.65 -26.05
N THR A 169 -17.36 -23.33 -25.88
CA THR A 169 -17.40 -22.34 -26.96
C THR A 169 -15.98 -22.05 -27.48
N LEU A 170 -15.74 -22.38 -28.76
CA LEU A 170 -14.47 -22.12 -29.43
C LEU A 170 -14.69 -21.01 -30.46
N THR A 171 -14.00 -19.88 -30.30
CA THR A 171 -14.05 -18.75 -31.23
C THR A 171 -12.73 -18.67 -31.98
N THR A 172 -12.78 -18.76 -33.31
CA THR A 172 -11.60 -18.70 -34.17
C THR A 172 -11.52 -17.33 -34.84
N THR A 173 -10.35 -16.71 -34.84
CA THR A 173 -10.15 -15.37 -35.42
C THR A 173 -8.80 -15.32 -36.14
N SER A 174 -8.84 -15.50 -37.46
CA SER A 174 -7.66 -15.35 -38.32
C SER A 174 -7.36 -13.86 -38.51
N ILE A 175 -6.14 -13.44 -38.16
CA ILE A 175 -5.66 -12.08 -38.36
C ILE A 175 -4.79 -12.05 -39.62
N THR A 176 -5.28 -11.39 -40.68
CA THR A 176 -4.55 -11.27 -41.96
C THR A 176 -3.85 -9.93 -42.14
N THR A 177 -4.09 -8.95 -41.28
CA THR A 177 -3.45 -7.62 -41.31
C THR A 177 -3.07 -7.16 -39.90
N PRO A 178 -1.87 -6.58 -39.69
CA PRO A 178 -1.51 -5.97 -38.41
C PRO A 178 -2.38 -4.73 -38.17
N VAL A 179 -3.00 -4.65 -36.99
CA VAL A 179 -3.75 -3.46 -36.56
C VAL A 179 -3.14 -2.92 -35.28
N ASN A 180 -2.73 -1.65 -35.32
CA ASN A 180 -2.22 -0.95 -34.15
C ASN A 180 -3.40 -0.50 -33.29
N VAL A 181 -3.46 -1.04 -32.07
CA VAL A 181 -4.50 -0.73 -31.09
C VAL A 181 -3.94 0.30 -30.10
N ILE A 182 -4.60 1.43 -29.91
CA ILE A 182 -4.18 2.40 -28.88
C ILE A 182 -4.81 2.01 -27.55
N THR A 183 -4.03 1.88 -26.49
CA THR A 183 -4.48 1.44 -25.16
C THR A 183 -4.31 2.51 -24.09
N THR A 184 -5.33 2.75 -23.28
CA THR A 184 -5.32 3.70 -22.15
C THR A 184 -5.75 3.02 -20.86
N ILE A 185 -5.43 3.62 -19.72
CA ILE A 185 -5.82 3.13 -18.40
C ILE A 185 -6.42 4.27 -17.56
N ASN A 186 -7.50 3.99 -16.83
CA ASN A 186 -8.06 4.91 -15.85
C ASN A 186 -8.37 4.16 -14.55
N ALA A 187 -8.31 4.85 -13.40
CA ALA A 187 -8.86 4.35 -12.15
C ALA A 187 -10.37 4.60 -12.14
N SER A 188 -11.16 3.55 -12.40
CA SER A 188 -12.62 3.61 -12.34
C SER A 188 -13.15 3.55 -10.91
N VAL A 189 -12.39 2.95 -10.00
CA VAL A 189 -12.51 3.16 -8.54
C VAL A 189 -11.14 3.55 -8.03
N ALA A 190 -10.92 4.86 -7.88
CA ALA A 190 -9.62 5.45 -7.52
C ALA A 190 -9.32 5.48 -6.01
N ASN A 191 -10.33 5.28 -5.17
CA ASN A 191 -10.20 5.27 -3.71
C ASN A 191 -10.53 3.86 -3.20
N ALA A 192 -9.51 3.10 -2.85
CA ALA A 192 -9.61 1.84 -2.13
C ALA A 192 -9.55 2.11 -0.61
N SER A 193 -9.90 1.12 0.23
CA SER A 193 -9.82 1.28 1.69
C SER A 193 -9.62 -0.07 2.37
N GLU A 194 -8.66 -0.17 3.27
CA GLU A 194 -8.44 -1.35 4.13
C GLU A 194 -9.46 -1.40 5.25
N ILE A 195 -9.78 -0.23 5.82
CA ILE A 195 -10.76 -0.05 6.91
C ILE A 195 -12.13 -0.61 6.49
N ASN A 196 -12.57 -0.26 5.29
CA ASN A 196 -13.88 -0.66 4.75
C ASN A 196 -13.82 -1.85 3.77
N GLN A 197 -12.63 -2.39 3.52
CA GLN A 197 -12.34 -3.41 2.49
C GLN A 197 -12.86 -3.02 1.09
N THR A 198 -12.83 -1.72 0.75
CA THR A 198 -13.24 -1.21 -0.56
C THR A 198 -12.18 -1.50 -1.60
N ALA A 199 -12.54 -2.26 -2.63
CA ALA A 199 -11.64 -2.59 -3.74
C ALA A 199 -11.34 -1.37 -4.63
N GLY A 200 -10.07 -1.22 -5.03
CA GLY A 200 -9.67 -0.32 -6.10
C GLY A 200 -9.80 -0.99 -7.47
N VAL A 201 -10.10 -0.24 -8.53
CA VAL A 201 -10.30 -0.79 -9.88
C VAL A 201 -9.65 0.10 -10.94
N PHE A 202 -8.77 -0.49 -11.74
CA PHE A 202 -8.36 0.10 -13.02
C PHE A 202 -9.22 -0.47 -14.15
N THR A 203 -9.67 0.40 -15.05
CA THR A 203 -10.25 0.04 -16.34
C THR A 203 -9.23 0.31 -17.44
N ILE A 204 -8.80 -0.75 -18.11
CA ILE A 204 -7.89 -0.69 -19.25
C ILE A 204 -8.75 -0.72 -20.52
N SER A 205 -8.63 0.30 -21.36
CA SER A 205 -9.44 0.50 -22.57
C SER A 205 -8.59 0.43 -23.83
N ARG A 206 -9.24 0.10 -24.96
CA ARG A 206 -8.64 0.17 -26.29
C ARG A 206 -9.42 1.07 -27.25
N SER A 207 -8.73 1.55 -28.28
CA SER A 207 -9.36 2.21 -29.43
C SER A 207 -10.42 1.32 -30.10
N THR A 208 -11.57 1.90 -30.41
CA THR A 208 -12.79 1.24 -30.89
C THR A 208 -12.69 0.49 -32.22
N ASN A 209 -11.58 0.62 -32.95
CA ASN A 209 -11.59 0.35 -34.40
C ASN A 209 -11.42 -1.12 -34.81
N GLN A 210 -11.01 -2.03 -33.91
CA GLN A 210 -11.13 -3.49 -34.11
C GLN A 210 -11.31 -4.25 -32.79
N PRO A 211 -12.55 -4.52 -32.37
CA PRO A 211 -12.80 -5.24 -31.11
C PRO A 211 -12.67 -6.77 -31.24
N THR A 212 -12.55 -7.35 -32.44
CA THR A 212 -12.60 -8.82 -32.63
C THR A 212 -11.35 -9.58 -32.19
N ILE A 213 -10.21 -8.91 -32.04
CA ILE A 213 -8.93 -9.51 -31.67
C ILE A 213 -8.77 -9.43 -30.14
N PRO A 214 -8.41 -10.50 -29.41
CA PRO A 214 -8.08 -10.37 -28.00
C PRO A 214 -6.75 -9.61 -27.85
N THR A 215 -6.64 -8.69 -26.89
CA THR A 215 -5.41 -7.90 -26.68
C THR A 215 -4.89 -8.08 -25.26
N ALA A 216 -3.73 -8.71 -25.11
CA ALA A 216 -3.01 -8.80 -23.84
C ALA A 216 -2.17 -7.52 -23.64
N ILE A 217 -2.48 -6.75 -22.60
CA ILE A 217 -1.88 -5.45 -22.30
C ILE A 217 -1.10 -5.58 -21.01
N ASN A 218 0.22 -5.37 -21.09
CA ASN A 218 1.11 -5.46 -19.93
C ASN A 218 1.04 -4.19 -19.08
N TYR A 219 1.20 -4.36 -17.77
CA TYR A 219 1.28 -3.28 -16.80
C TYR A 219 2.37 -3.54 -15.75
N GLN A 220 2.95 -2.46 -15.25
CA GLN A 220 3.85 -2.46 -14.10
C GLN A 220 3.24 -1.60 -12.98
N LEU A 221 3.13 -2.19 -11.80
CA LEU A 221 2.75 -1.55 -10.56
C LEU A 221 3.96 -0.86 -9.94
N THR A 222 3.75 0.39 -9.56
CA THR A 222 4.63 1.22 -8.74
C THR A 222 3.77 1.97 -7.73
N GLY A 223 4.33 2.91 -6.97
CA GLY A 223 3.60 3.68 -5.96
C GLY A 223 4.36 3.70 -4.65
N THR A 224 3.64 3.92 -3.54
CA THR A 224 4.18 3.76 -2.18
C THR A 224 3.86 2.40 -1.59
N ALA A 225 2.71 1.82 -1.98
CA ALA A 225 2.21 0.55 -1.47
C ALA A 225 3.13 -0.64 -1.78
N THR A 226 3.35 -1.46 -0.76
CA THR A 226 4.16 -2.68 -0.78
C THR A 226 3.34 -3.93 -1.07
N GLN A 227 3.73 -4.63 -2.14
CA GLN A 227 3.06 -5.85 -2.55
C GLN A 227 3.14 -6.95 -1.47
N MET A 228 2.00 -7.62 -1.25
CA MET A 228 1.76 -8.66 -0.24
C MET A 228 1.71 -8.18 1.21
N GLN A 229 1.92 -6.88 1.47
CA GLN A 229 1.59 -6.25 2.75
C GLN A 229 0.19 -5.63 2.63
N ASP A 230 0.01 -4.69 1.70
CA ASP A 230 -1.21 -3.86 1.61
C ASP A 230 -2.07 -4.22 0.37
N TYR A 231 -1.55 -4.96 -0.60
CA TYR A 231 -2.34 -5.55 -1.70
C TYR A 231 -1.74 -6.83 -2.28
N SER A 232 -2.58 -7.68 -2.88
CA SER A 232 -2.19 -9.02 -3.38
C SER A 232 -1.82 -9.10 -4.87
N LEU A 233 -2.21 -8.13 -5.70
CA LEU A 233 -1.97 -8.18 -7.15
C LEU A 233 -0.48 -8.04 -7.50
N SER A 234 -0.02 -8.73 -8.56
CA SER A 234 1.36 -8.65 -9.07
C SER A 234 1.45 -7.84 -10.37
N ASN A 235 2.67 -7.52 -10.79
CA ASN A 235 2.96 -7.12 -12.17
C ASN A 235 2.52 -8.21 -13.17
N GLY A 236 2.06 -7.82 -14.37
CA GLY A 236 1.68 -8.79 -15.40
C GLY A 236 0.90 -8.18 -16.55
N PHE A 237 -0.16 -8.85 -17.00
CA PHE A 237 -0.99 -8.41 -18.13
C PHE A 237 -2.49 -8.64 -17.91
N VAL A 238 -3.32 -7.84 -18.57
CA VAL A 238 -4.77 -8.07 -18.67
C VAL A 238 -5.16 -8.32 -20.11
N ILE A 239 -6.14 -9.18 -20.36
CA ILE A 239 -6.70 -9.44 -21.69
C ILE A 239 -7.99 -8.64 -21.83
N ILE A 240 -8.06 -7.79 -22.86
CA ILE A 240 -9.35 -7.31 -23.38
C ILE A 240 -9.86 -8.40 -24.34
N PRO A 241 -10.97 -9.11 -24.02
CA PRO A 241 -11.50 -10.20 -24.84
C PRO A 241 -12.01 -9.73 -26.21
N PRO A 242 -12.28 -10.66 -27.15
CA PRO A 242 -12.99 -10.34 -28.38
C PRO A 242 -14.34 -9.67 -28.09
N ASN A 243 -14.71 -8.75 -28.97
CA ASN A 243 -15.93 -7.94 -28.96
C ASN A 243 -16.11 -7.00 -27.75
N GLN A 244 -15.10 -6.88 -26.87
CA GLN A 244 -15.06 -5.89 -25.78
C GLN A 244 -14.18 -4.69 -26.13
N ASN A 245 -14.39 -3.53 -25.51
CA ASN A 245 -13.54 -2.34 -25.68
C ASN A 245 -12.69 -2.00 -24.45
N SER A 246 -12.92 -2.71 -23.33
CA SER A 246 -12.18 -2.53 -22.09
C SER A 246 -12.20 -3.81 -21.25
N THR A 247 -11.32 -3.88 -20.27
CA THR A 247 -11.29 -4.89 -19.20
C THR A 247 -10.92 -4.21 -17.88
N THR A 248 -11.05 -4.91 -16.76
CA THR A 248 -10.77 -4.38 -15.42
C THR A 248 -9.71 -5.19 -14.68
N ALA A 249 -8.75 -4.51 -14.07
CA ALA A 249 -7.89 -5.05 -13.02
C ALA A 249 -8.42 -4.58 -11.66
N THR A 250 -8.77 -5.51 -10.78
CA THR A 250 -9.29 -5.22 -9.44
C THR A 250 -8.22 -5.49 -8.39
N TYR A 251 -8.10 -4.55 -7.46
CA TYR A 251 -7.12 -4.55 -6.37
C TYR A 251 -7.91 -4.65 -5.07
N LEU A 252 -7.63 -5.71 -4.31
CA LEU A 252 -8.19 -5.89 -2.97
C LEU A 252 -7.12 -5.45 -1.98
N PRO A 253 -7.34 -4.36 -1.21
CA PRO A 253 -6.48 -4.04 -0.09
C PRO A 253 -6.47 -5.19 0.92
N LEU A 254 -5.32 -5.44 1.50
CA LEU A 254 -5.14 -6.41 2.57
C LEU A 254 -5.33 -5.67 3.90
N GLN A 255 -6.41 -5.99 4.62
CA GLN A 255 -6.62 -5.39 5.94
C GLN A 255 -5.68 -6.04 6.97
N ASP A 256 -4.80 -5.23 7.57
CA ASP A 256 -4.03 -5.62 8.74
C ASP A 256 -4.36 -4.77 9.99
N LYS A 257 -3.37 -4.44 10.82
CA LYS A 257 -3.47 -3.68 12.06
C LYS A 257 -2.35 -2.66 12.24
N GLU A 258 -1.49 -2.47 11.24
CA GLU A 258 -0.49 -1.42 11.26
C GLU A 258 -1.19 -0.06 11.15
N VAL A 259 -0.48 1.01 11.51
CA VAL A 259 -1.02 2.36 11.53
C VAL A 259 -0.13 3.26 10.70
N GLU A 260 -0.61 3.63 9.53
CA GLU A 260 0.20 4.18 8.45
C GLU A 260 -0.58 5.21 7.60
N PRO A 261 0.12 6.12 6.88
CA PRO A 261 -0.55 7.08 6.02
C PRO A 261 -1.19 6.39 4.81
N SER A 262 -2.23 7.01 4.24
CA SER A 262 -2.85 6.56 2.98
C SER A 262 -1.80 6.43 1.86
N GLU A 263 -1.87 5.32 1.14
CA GLU A 263 -0.84 4.87 0.20
C GLU A 263 -1.30 4.95 -1.26
N THR A 264 -0.41 4.60 -2.20
CA THR A 264 -0.73 4.60 -3.64
C THR A 264 -0.28 3.35 -4.37
N ILE A 265 -1.15 2.85 -5.27
CA ILE A 265 -0.79 1.94 -6.36
C ILE A 265 -0.91 2.72 -7.66
N ILE A 266 0.16 2.74 -8.46
CA ILE A 266 0.23 3.35 -9.78
C ILE A 266 0.44 2.24 -10.80
N ALA A 267 -0.58 1.93 -11.60
CA ALA A 267 -0.43 1.02 -12.73
C ALA A 267 0.01 1.80 -13.97
N ASN A 268 1.17 1.42 -14.49
CA ASN A 268 1.78 1.97 -15.69
C ASN A 268 1.61 0.93 -16.80
N LEU A 269 0.89 1.25 -17.87
CA LEU A 269 0.88 0.41 -19.07
C LEU A 269 2.28 0.44 -19.69
N ILE A 270 2.82 -0.73 -20.00
CA ILE A 270 4.11 -0.88 -20.67
C ILE A 270 3.90 -1.55 -22.03
N THR A 271 4.77 -1.30 -23.01
CA THR A 271 4.78 -2.07 -24.25
C THR A 271 5.38 -3.46 -24.01
N ASN A 272 5.09 -4.43 -24.90
CA ASN A 272 5.63 -5.78 -24.79
C ASN A 272 7.18 -5.78 -24.75
N PRO A 273 7.84 -6.26 -23.67
CA PRO A 273 9.30 -6.24 -23.54
C PRO A 273 10.01 -7.23 -24.48
N ARG A 274 9.28 -8.23 -24.98
CA ARG A 274 9.68 -9.13 -26.05
C ARG A 274 8.67 -8.93 -27.19
N PRO A 275 9.07 -8.52 -28.40
CA PRO A 275 8.12 -8.22 -29.48
C PRO A 275 7.37 -9.50 -29.86
N LEU A 276 6.12 -9.58 -29.43
CA LEU A 276 5.23 -10.68 -29.77
C LEU A 276 4.83 -10.57 -31.24
N THR A 277 4.87 -11.69 -31.97
CA THR A 277 4.56 -11.70 -33.41
C THR A 277 3.05 -11.67 -33.68
N VAL A 278 2.24 -11.74 -32.61
CA VAL A 278 0.79 -11.56 -32.41
C VAL A 278 0.58 -11.84 -30.88
N PRO A 279 -0.57 -11.59 -30.21
CA PRO A 279 -1.76 -10.88 -30.65
C PRO A 279 -1.61 -9.36 -30.46
N ALA A 280 -1.88 -8.63 -31.55
CA ALA A 280 -1.92 -7.17 -31.67
C ALA A 280 -0.77 -6.40 -31.00
N SER A 281 0.15 -5.88 -31.81
CA SER A 281 1.01 -4.77 -31.40
C SER A 281 0.15 -3.57 -30.99
N TYR A 282 0.07 -3.28 -29.70
CA TYR A 282 -0.58 -2.09 -29.18
C TYR A 282 0.41 -0.94 -29.00
N SER A 283 -0.11 0.29 -29.02
CA SER A 283 0.62 1.50 -28.66
C SER A 283 -0.03 2.17 -27.45
N LEU A 284 0.79 2.77 -26.59
CA LEU A 284 0.31 3.44 -25.39
C LEU A 284 -0.35 4.77 -25.78
N GLY A 285 -1.62 4.93 -25.42
CA GLY A 285 -2.34 6.19 -25.51
C GLY A 285 -2.11 7.07 -24.28
N SER A 286 -2.83 8.19 -24.22
CA SER A 286 -2.85 9.04 -23.01
C SER A 286 -4.24 8.99 -22.37
N PRO A 287 -4.35 8.74 -21.05
CA PRO A 287 -3.27 8.37 -20.12
C PRO A 287 -2.79 6.92 -20.28
N ALA A 288 -1.47 6.72 -20.10
CA ALA A 288 -0.82 5.41 -20.03
C ALA A 288 -0.58 4.94 -18.58
N SER A 289 -0.91 5.75 -17.59
CA SER A 289 -0.75 5.45 -16.17
C SER A 289 -1.99 5.90 -15.38
N ALA A 290 -2.39 5.13 -14.38
CA ALA A 290 -3.48 5.49 -13.47
C ALA A 290 -3.09 5.17 -12.01
N THR A 291 -3.65 5.94 -11.07
CA THR A 291 -3.38 5.83 -9.64
C THR A 291 -4.64 5.45 -8.87
N ILE A 292 -4.51 4.48 -7.98
CA ILE A 292 -5.44 4.20 -6.88
C ILE A 292 -4.76 4.69 -5.59
N VAL A 293 -5.52 5.38 -4.75
CA VAL A 293 -5.15 5.69 -3.36
C VAL A 293 -5.76 4.62 -2.46
N ILE A 294 -4.99 4.08 -1.52
CA ILE A 294 -5.47 3.16 -0.49
C ILE A 294 -5.65 3.95 0.81
N ASP A 295 -6.89 3.98 1.32
CA ASP A 295 -7.21 4.57 2.61
C ASP A 295 -6.91 3.55 3.73
N ALA A 296 -5.72 3.71 4.32
CA ALA A 296 -5.18 2.92 5.42
C ALA A 296 -5.56 3.50 6.81
N ALA A 297 -5.31 2.74 7.87
CA ALA A 297 -5.60 3.18 9.23
C ALA A 297 -4.59 4.25 9.71
N VAL A 298 -5.05 5.48 9.94
CA VAL A 298 -4.22 6.60 10.45
C VAL A 298 -4.43 6.84 11.95
N LEU A 299 -3.39 7.27 12.68
CA LEU A 299 -3.56 7.72 14.07
C LEU A 299 -4.47 8.97 14.15
N PRO A 300 -5.55 8.95 14.96
CA PRO A 300 -6.45 10.08 15.11
C PRO A 300 -5.78 11.28 15.79
N VAL A 301 -6.10 12.46 15.27
CA VAL A 301 -5.58 13.73 15.74
C VAL A 301 -6.18 14.10 17.12
N PRO A 302 -5.37 14.58 18.09
CA PRO A 302 -5.88 15.09 19.36
C PRO A 302 -6.83 16.29 19.16
N LEU A 303 -7.97 16.28 19.85
CA LEU A 303 -9.01 17.30 19.73
C LEU A 303 -9.00 18.29 20.89
N ALA A 304 -9.70 19.41 20.73
CA ALA A 304 -9.97 20.41 21.78
C ALA A 304 -8.74 20.87 22.61
N LEU A 305 -7.59 21.06 21.95
CA LEU A 305 -6.41 21.67 22.56
C LEU A 305 -6.77 23.05 23.14
N ARG A 306 -6.61 23.18 24.46
CA ARG A 306 -7.00 24.33 25.27
C ARG A 306 -5.88 24.70 26.25
N ALA A 307 -5.92 25.94 26.71
CA ALA A 307 -4.96 26.46 27.69
C ALA A 307 -5.68 26.95 28.95
N SER A 308 -5.06 26.73 30.10
CA SER A 308 -5.43 27.27 31.39
C SER A 308 -4.18 27.78 32.14
N GLY A 309 -4.36 28.52 33.24
CA GLY A 309 -3.25 28.96 34.08
C GLY A 309 -2.16 29.76 33.37
N ILE A 310 -2.50 30.56 32.35
CA ILE A 310 -1.54 31.36 31.58
C ILE A 310 -0.91 32.41 32.51
N THR A 311 0.41 32.32 32.72
CA THR A 311 1.19 33.28 33.50
C THR A 311 2.12 34.10 32.60
N GLN A 312 3.05 34.83 33.20
CA GLN A 312 4.11 35.56 32.51
C GLN A 312 5.17 34.62 31.90
N SER A 313 5.29 33.39 32.39
CA SER A 313 6.38 32.46 32.01
C SER A 313 5.94 30.99 31.88
N SER A 314 4.64 30.70 32.00
CA SER A 314 4.11 29.35 31.88
C SER A 314 2.67 29.31 31.38
N VAL A 315 2.24 28.13 30.93
CA VAL A 315 0.85 27.79 30.59
C VAL A 315 0.60 26.30 30.85
N ASN A 316 -0.61 25.96 31.29
CA ASN A 316 -1.06 24.57 31.32
C ASN A 316 -1.82 24.29 30.02
N LEU A 317 -1.38 23.30 29.27
CA LEU A 317 -2.08 22.79 28.09
C LEU A 317 -2.84 21.52 28.46
N GLU A 318 -4.05 21.40 27.93
CA GLU A 318 -4.89 20.20 27.99
C GLU A 318 -5.50 19.94 26.61
N TRP A 319 -5.82 18.69 26.31
CA TRP A 319 -6.53 18.29 25.10
C TRP A 319 -7.42 17.10 25.41
N ASP A 320 -8.31 16.75 24.48
CA ASP A 320 -9.12 15.54 24.60
C ASP A 320 -8.38 14.35 23.97
N ALA A 321 -8.63 13.15 24.50
CA ALA A 321 -8.02 11.93 23.98
C ALA A 321 -8.54 11.63 22.57
N SER A 322 -7.65 11.15 21.70
CA SER A 322 -8.05 10.69 20.37
C SER A 322 -8.93 9.43 20.47
N ILE A 323 -9.95 9.32 19.61
CA ILE A 323 -11.19 8.60 19.94
C ILE A 323 -11.18 7.08 19.63
N ASP A 324 -10.23 6.56 18.84
CA ASP A 324 -10.14 5.12 18.45
C ASP A 324 -9.03 4.32 19.19
N ASN A 325 -8.76 4.67 20.45
CA ASN A 325 -7.54 4.30 21.16
C ASN A 325 -7.30 2.79 21.46
N ILE A 326 -6.79 2.05 20.47
CA ILE A 326 -6.04 0.78 20.71
C ILE A 326 -4.52 1.02 20.68
N ALA A 327 -4.02 2.02 19.93
CA ALA A 327 -2.59 2.19 19.67
C ALA A 327 -1.90 3.39 20.37
N VAL A 328 -2.60 4.47 20.72
CA VAL A 328 -1.98 5.71 21.25
C VAL A 328 -1.37 5.48 22.64
N THR A 329 -0.06 5.67 22.77
CA THR A 329 0.72 5.50 24.02
C THR A 329 1.21 6.82 24.59
N ALA A 330 1.32 7.88 23.78
CA ALA A 330 1.79 9.19 24.20
C ALA A 330 1.29 10.31 23.28
N TYR A 331 1.57 11.56 23.66
CA TYR A 331 1.34 12.75 22.89
C TYR A 331 2.62 13.58 22.80
N GLU A 332 2.96 14.10 21.63
CA GLU A 332 4.07 15.02 21.43
C GLU A 332 3.56 16.45 21.31
N VAL A 333 4.13 17.37 22.09
CA VAL A 333 3.71 18.77 22.14
C VAL A 333 4.74 19.64 21.44
N PHE A 334 4.26 20.55 20.60
CA PHE A 334 5.09 21.48 19.82
C PHE A 334 4.79 22.92 20.21
N LYS A 335 5.83 23.76 20.19
CA LYS A 335 5.78 25.21 20.36
C LYS A 335 6.39 25.87 19.13
N ASN A 336 5.62 26.70 18.43
CA ASN A 336 6.03 27.39 17.20
C ASN A 336 6.66 26.44 16.16
N GLY A 337 6.11 25.22 16.05
CA GLY A 337 6.59 24.16 15.14
C GLY A 337 7.75 23.30 15.66
N ILE A 338 8.35 23.63 16.81
CA ILE A 338 9.47 22.87 17.41
C ILE A 338 8.91 21.97 18.53
N SER A 339 9.30 20.69 18.54
CA SER A 339 8.93 19.76 19.62
C SER A 339 9.52 20.22 20.95
N ILE A 340 8.69 20.25 22.00
CA ILE A 340 9.08 20.62 23.37
C ILE A 340 8.99 19.46 24.36
N GLY A 341 8.53 18.29 23.92
CA GLY A 341 8.54 17.06 24.71
C GLY A 341 7.34 16.16 24.47
N MET A 342 7.36 15.03 25.18
CA MET A 342 6.31 14.01 25.20
C MET A 342 5.50 14.09 26.49
N SER A 343 4.23 13.72 26.44
CA SER A 343 3.36 13.49 27.61
C SER A 343 2.63 12.16 27.45
N THR A 344 2.58 11.36 28.51
CA THR A 344 1.77 10.13 28.58
C THR A 344 0.36 10.40 29.09
N THR A 345 0.01 11.67 29.33
CA THR A 345 -1.33 12.12 29.75
C THR A 345 -1.84 13.20 28.80
N ASN A 346 -3.12 13.52 28.87
CA ASN A 346 -3.79 14.52 28.03
C ASN A 346 -3.51 15.98 28.46
N SER A 347 -2.32 16.25 28.99
CA SER A 347 -1.91 17.56 29.48
C SER A 347 -0.39 17.73 29.51
N MET A 348 0.06 18.99 29.48
CA MET A 348 1.46 19.37 29.68
C MET A 348 1.55 20.79 30.27
N ILE A 349 2.43 20.98 31.25
CA ILE A 349 2.79 22.33 31.73
C ILE A 349 4.01 22.81 30.93
N VAL A 350 3.85 23.89 30.18
CA VAL A 350 4.95 24.56 29.48
C VAL A 350 5.46 25.70 30.36
N SER A 351 6.77 25.76 30.60
CA SER A 351 7.41 26.77 31.44
C SER A 351 8.54 27.50 30.68
N ALA A 352 9.25 28.40 31.36
CA ALA A 352 10.33 29.22 30.79
C ALA A 352 9.92 30.03 29.53
N LEU A 353 8.65 30.43 29.45
CA LEU A 353 8.17 31.35 28.41
C LEU A 353 8.62 32.79 28.72
N SER A 354 8.77 33.59 27.66
CA SER A 354 8.96 35.03 27.79
C SER A 354 7.61 35.71 28.04
N CYS A 355 7.57 36.70 28.92
CA CYS A 355 6.36 37.48 29.16
C CYS A 355 5.96 38.34 27.96
N ASN A 356 4.67 38.67 27.83
CA ASN A 356 4.09 39.36 26.68
C ASN A 356 4.45 38.75 25.29
N SER A 357 4.69 37.44 25.20
CA SER A 357 5.03 36.76 23.95
C SER A 357 3.86 35.98 23.35
N ILE A 358 3.74 36.02 22.02
CA ILE A 358 2.81 35.17 21.25
C ILE A 358 3.45 33.78 21.12
N ASN A 359 2.69 32.74 21.43
CA ASN A 359 3.11 31.35 21.33
C ASN A 359 1.99 30.54 20.68
N THR A 360 2.33 29.71 19.68
CA THR A 360 1.40 28.77 19.04
C THR A 360 1.78 27.35 19.42
N PHE A 361 0.81 26.60 19.95
CA PHE A 361 0.99 25.22 20.37
C PHE A 361 0.19 24.25 19.49
N THR A 362 0.74 23.08 19.23
CA THR A 362 0.05 21.94 18.61
C THR A 362 0.43 20.64 19.31
N VAL A 363 -0.41 19.62 19.19
CA VAL A 363 -0.19 18.29 19.77
C VAL A 363 -0.37 17.22 18.70
N LYS A 364 0.45 16.17 18.72
CA LYS A 364 0.29 14.95 17.94
C LYS A 364 0.09 13.75 18.86
N ALA A 365 -0.77 12.81 18.49
CA ALA A 365 -0.79 11.49 19.10
C ALA A 365 0.40 10.65 18.59
N ARG A 366 0.91 9.76 19.43
CA ARG A 366 2.02 8.84 19.16
C ARG A 366 1.64 7.44 19.63
N ASP A 367 1.98 6.40 18.86
CA ASP A 367 1.75 5.00 19.25
C ASP A 367 3.00 4.30 19.80
N GLY A 368 2.87 3.03 20.16
CA GLY A 368 3.96 2.19 20.67
C GLY A 368 5.02 1.79 19.63
N LEU A 369 4.76 2.00 18.34
CA LEU A 369 5.69 1.73 17.24
C LEU A 369 6.45 3.00 16.80
N GLY A 370 5.97 4.17 17.22
CA GLY A 370 6.57 5.48 16.98
C GLY A 370 5.85 6.32 15.93
N ASN A 371 4.76 5.81 15.33
CA ASN A 371 3.95 6.54 14.35
C ASN A 371 3.34 7.78 15.00
N ALA A 372 2.98 8.78 14.18
CA ALA A 372 2.47 10.05 14.66
C ALA A 372 1.24 10.50 13.86
N SER A 373 0.22 11.00 14.55
CA SER A 373 -0.92 11.64 13.90
C SER A 373 -0.50 12.92 13.15
N ALA A 374 -1.40 13.45 12.32
CA ALA A 374 -1.35 14.87 11.97
C ALA A 374 -1.44 15.74 13.24
N ALA A 375 -0.96 16.98 13.14
CA ALA A 375 -1.01 17.92 14.27
C ALA A 375 -2.45 18.38 14.55
N SER A 376 -2.77 18.60 15.82
CA SER A 376 -4.00 19.27 16.25
C SER A 376 -4.15 20.64 15.59
N VAL A 377 -5.37 21.18 15.62
CA VAL A 377 -5.59 22.62 15.38
C VAL A 377 -4.68 23.42 16.31
N GLY A 378 -4.04 24.46 15.78
CA GLY A 378 -3.07 25.28 16.52
C GLY A 378 -3.73 26.22 17.52
N LEU A 379 -3.30 26.13 18.77
CA LEU A 379 -3.70 27.04 19.83
C LEU A 379 -2.69 28.18 19.97
N THR A 380 -3.07 29.38 19.50
CA THR A 380 -2.25 30.59 19.66
C THR A 380 -2.72 31.39 20.87
N LEU A 381 -1.80 31.74 21.76
CA LEU A 381 -2.05 32.52 22.96
C LEU A 381 -0.93 33.53 23.22
N VAL A 382 -1.21 34.51 24.08
CA VAL A 382 -0.21 35.46 24.58
C VAL A 382 -0.01 35.19 26.07
N THR A 383 1.25 35.01 26.51
CA THR A 383 1.58 34.98 27.94
C THR A 383 1.18 36.29 28.60
N ALA A 384 0.89 36.28 29.90
CA ALA A 384 0.61 37.52 30.63
C ALA A 384 1.74 38.56 30.45
N ALA A 385 1.36 39.83 30.51
CA ALA A 385 2.31 40.94 30.47
C ALA A 385 3.39 40.76 31.54
N CYS A 386 4.61 41.20 31.23
CA CYS A 386 5.68 41.28 32.22
C CYS A 386 5.16 42.06 33.43
N GLY A 387 5.39 41.56 34.65
CA GLY A 387 4.84 42.14 35.86
C GLY A 387 5.20 43.63 35.96
N PRO A 388 4.32 44.49 36.50
CA PRO A 388 4.51 45.92 36.46
C PRO A 388 5.86 46.26 37.08
N CYS A 389 6.70 46.91 36.27
CA CYS A 389 8.04 47.26 36.68
C CYS A 389 8.00 48.10 37.96
N VAL A 390 8.86 47.76 38.92
CA VAL A 390 8.78 48.40 40.24
C VAL A 390 8.96 49.91 40.12
N THR A 391 8.09 50.65 40.80
CA THR A 391 8.17 52.11 40.89
C THR A 391 9.35 52.55 41.76
N LEU A 392 9.83 51.67 42.65
CA LEU A 392 11.03 51.83 43.45
C LEU A 392 11.83 50.52 43.49
N LEU A 393 13.08 50.55 43.03
CA LEU A 393 14.05 49.45 43.12
C LEU A 393 15.21 49.87 44.05
N PRO A 394 15.22 49.43 45.31
CA PRO A 394 16.37 49.58 46.19
C PRO A 394 17.45 48.54 45.85
N LEU A 395 18.71 48.98 45.75
CA LEU A 395 19.90 48.16 45.53
C LEU A 395 20.87 48.45 46.69
N ALA A 396 20.61 47.82 47.83
CA ALA A 396 21.20 48.20 49.12
C ALA A 396 21.62 47.00 49.98
N SER A 397 21.37 45.78 49.53
CA SER A 397 21.80 44.56 50.22
C SER A 397 23.16 44.09 49.71
N PRO A 398 23.91 43.26 50.46
CA PRO A 398 25.12 42.62 49.94
C PRO A 398 24.90 41.73 48.71
N ALA A 399 23.66 41.28 48.46
CA ALA A 399 23.30 40.55 47.25
C ALA A 399 23.15 41.45 46.00
N ASP A 400 23.13 42.77 46.20
CA ASP A 400 23.19 43.77 45.13
C ASP A 400 24.63 44.18 44.78
N ASP A 401 25.66 43.68 45.50
CA ASP A 401 27.06 43.97 45.15
C ASP A 401 27.49 43.12 43.93
N TYR A 402 27.93 43.76 42.83
CA TYR A 402 28.30 43.10 41.58
C TYR A 402 29.82 43.08 41.40
N SER A 403 30.40 41.89 41.19
CA SER A 403 31.85 41.70 41.02
C SER A 403 32.25 41.13 39.65
N SER A 404 31.29 40.70 38.82
CA SER A 404 31.54 40.17 37.48
C SER A 404 30.27 40.18 36.62
N GLY A 405 30.42 39.94 35.31
CA GLY A 405 29.33 39.79 34.36
C GLY A 405 28.69 41.09 33.90
N THR A 406 27.73 40.97 32.97
CA THR A 406 26.91 42.08 32.48
C THR A 406 25.56 42.04 33.20
N VAL A 407 25.22 43.08 33.95
CA VAL A 407 24.00 43.16 34.77
C VAL A 407 23.17 44.36 34.32
N ILE A 408 21.87 44.15 34.10
CA ILE A 408 20.92 45.24 33.86
C ILE A 408 19.87 45.23 34.97
N LYS A 409 19.65 46.39 35.59
CA LYS A 409 18.58 46.61 36.57
C LYS A 409 17.63 47.68 36.04
N GLN A 410 16.35 47.35 35.98
CA GLN A 410 15.30 48.20 35.43
C GLN A 410 14.24 48.49 36.48
N ALA A 411 13.86 49.76 36.60
CA ALA A 411 12.61 50.20 37.22
C ALA A 411 11.61 50.60 36.11
N ASN A 412 10.39 51.01 36.46
CA ASN A 412 9.41 51.45 35.45
C ASN A 412 9.92 52.62 34.58
N ALA A 413 9.69 52.56 33.27
CA ALA A 413 10.21 53.51 32.28
C ALA A 413 9.59 54.92 32.36
N SER A 414 8.47 55.10 33.05
CA SER A 414 7.80 56.42 33.22
C SER A 414 7.87 56.95 34.65
N THR A 415 7.81 56.07 35.65
CA THR A 415 7.67 56.43 37.07
C THR A 415 8.77 55.87 37.97
N GLY A 416 9.59 54.96 37.44
CA GLY A 416 10.54 54.16 38.20
C GLY A 416 11.68 54.96 38.82
N LYS A 417 12.01 54.61 40.05
CA LYS A 417 13.16 55.10 40.80
C LYS A 417 14.10 53.94 41.14
N ILE A 418 15.40 54.09 40.90
CA ILE A 418 16.43 53.24 41.50
C ILE A 418 17.07 54.04 42.65
N ILE A 419 17.30 53.38 43.79
CA ILE A 419 18.13 53.91 44.90
C ILE A 419 19.22 52.89 45.18
N ALA A 420 20.48 53.28 45.07
CA ALA A 420 21.62 52.37 45.15
C ALA A 420 22.62 52.81 46.22
N THR A 421 23.02 51.87 47.09
CA THR A 421 24.17 51.97 48.01
C THR A 421 25.15 50.80 47.85
N ASN A 422 24.90 49.93 46.87
CA ASN A 422 25.69 48.75 46.57
C ASN A 422 27.07 49.06 45.92
N LYS A 423 27.92 48.04 45.82
CA LYS A 423 29.25 48.12 45.23
C LYS A 423 29.31 47.44 43.86
N ILE A 424 30.03 48.07 42.93
CA ILE A 424 30.36 47.53 41.62
C ILE A 424 31.88 47.40 41.56
N THR A 425 32.38 46.17 41.43
CA THR A 425 33.79 45.83 41.70
C THR A 425 34.37 44.94 40.60
N ASN A 426 35.70 44.83 40.56
CA ASN A 426 36.48 44.02 39.61
C ASN A 426 36.11 44.26 38.13
N THR A 427 35.42 43.30 37.48
CA THR A 427 35.13 43.31 36.02
C THR A 427 33.64 43.39 35.72
N ALA A 428 32.83 43.87 36.66
CA ALA A 428 31.38 44.02 36.46
C ALA A 428 31.04 45.13 35.43
N ASN A 429 30.04 44.87 34.59
CA ASN A 429 29.48 45.81 33.62
C ASN A 429 27.98 46.00 33.91
N VAL A 430 27.65 47.04 34.67
CA VAL A 430 26.31 47.21 35.27
C VAL A 430 25.60 48.41 34.65
N THR A 431 24.36 48.20 34.20
CA THR A 431 23.50 49.25 33.64
C THR A 431 22.24 49.41 34.49
N TYR A 432 22.01 50.61 35.02
CA TYR A 432 20.77 50.99 35.71
C TYR A 432 19.87 51.80 34.78
N GLN A 433 18.59 51.44 34.73
CA GLN A 433 17.58 52.10 33.89
C GLN A 433 16.33 52.44 34.71
N ALA A 434 15.98 53.72 34.80
CA ALA A 434 14.79 54.17 35.52
C ALA A 434 14.17 55.42 34.89
N GLY A 435 12.83 55.47 34.83
CA GLY A 435 12.11 56.51 34.11
C GLY A 435 12.12 57.87 34.79
N LYS A 436 12.14 57.88 36.14
CA LYS A 436 12.01 59.08 36.95
C LYS A 436 13.31 59.52 37.60
N SER A 437 14.07 58.59 38.19
CA SER A 437 15.35 58.93 38.84
C SER A 437 16.22 57.71 39.14
N ILE A 438 17.53 57.88 39.09
CA ILE A 438 18.51 56.94 39.65
C ILE A 438 19.28 57.73 40.71
N VAL A 439 19.23 57.28 41.96
CA VAL A 439 19.88 57.94 43.10
C VAL A 439 20.99 57.04 43.61
N LEU A 440 22.19 57.59 43.74
CA LEU A 440 23.38 56.92 44.28
C LEU A 440 23.61 57.51 45.68
N ASP A 441 23.18 56.77 46.69
CA ASP A 441 23.21 57.22 48.08
C ASP A 441 24.56 56.90 48.74
N PRO A 442 24.92 57.56 49.87
CA PRO A 442 26.16 57.31 50.59
C PRO A 442 26.36 55.82 50.91
N GLY A 443 27.46 55.26 50.40
CA GLY A 443 27.75 53.83 50.46
C GLY A 443 28.01 53.22 49.07
N PHE A 444 27.38 53.77 48.03
CA PHE A 444 27.60 53.35 46.64
C PHE A 444 29.08 53.49 46.23
N LYS A 445 29.63 52.45 45.60
CA LYS A 445 31.04 52.43 45.15
C LYS A 445 31.19 51.76 43.79
N VAL A 446 32.13 52.26 43.00
CA VAL A 446 32.49 51.74 41.68
C VAL A 446 34.02 51.68 41.62
N ASP A 447 34.60 50.49 41.52
CA ASP A 447 36.05 50.32 41.51
C ASP A 447 36.65 50.56 40.12
N ALA A 448 37.93 50.94 40.08
CA ALA A 448 38.68 51.10 38.83
C ALA A 448 38.74 49.78 38.06
N GLY A 449 38.40 49.82 36.77
CA GLY A 449 38.33 48.64 35.88
C GLY A 449 36.91 48.14 35.61
N THR A 450 35.91 48.62 36.35
CA THR A 450 34.49 48.30 36.11
C THR A 450 33.85 49.23 35.06
N VAL A 451 32.68 48.83 34.56
CA VAL A 451 31.82 49.68 33.73
C VAL A 451 30.49 49.90 34.45
N PHE A 452 30.18 51.14 34.79
CA PHE A 452 28.88 51.53 35.31
C PHE A 452 28.17 52.48 34.34
N LYS A 453 26.92 52.18 34.01
CA LYS A 453 26.08 52.97 33.10
C LYS A 453 24.75 53.31 33.77
N VAL A 454 24.30 54.54 33.56
CA VAL A 454 22.95 54.99 33.90
C VAL A 454 22.25 55.43 32.62
N GLN A 455 20.98 55.07 32.45
CA GLN A 455 20.17 55.47 31.31
C GLN A 455 18.75 55.83 31.79
N LEU A 456 18.18 56.88 31.20
CA LEU A 456 16.75 57.15 31.35
C LEU A 456 15.97 56.17 30.47
N GLY A 457 14.85 55.66 30.99
CA GLY A 457 14.10 54.54 30.41
C GLY A 457 13.87 53.46 31.46
N GLY A 458 13.71 52.21 31.06
CA GLY A 458 13.40 51.11 31.96
C GLY A 458 12.53 50.07 31.27
N CYS A 459 11.82 49.27 32.06
CA CYS A 459 10.81 48.38 31.52
C CYS A 459 9.41 49.02 31.65
N ASN A 460 8.52 48.73 30.71
CA ASN A 460 7.17 49.31 30.62
C ASN A 460 6.19 48.49 31.46
#